data_AF-K2MU14-F1
#
_entry.id   AF-K2MU14-F1
#
_cell.length_a   1.000
_cell.length_b   1.000
_cell.length_c   1.000
_cell.angle_alpha   90.00
_cell.angle_beta   90.00
_cell.angle_gamma   90.00
#
_symmetry.space_group_name_H-M   'P 1'
#
loop_
_entity.id
_entity.type
_entity.pdbx_description
1 polymer ?
#
loop_
_entity_poly.entity_id
_entity_poly.type
_entity_poly.pdbx_seq_one_letter_code
_entity_poly.pdbx_strand_id
1 'polypeptide(L)'
;VSSHLAEITLCKLAELMVPNNFSLLLSRIKDDLISKALEVHSMFAFLSGAFVNAIIPKLTELKIKEKTPPHFCALKACPQGHPFKHCLLPCVKDLRKKINIKFRVLYKPEAKNFPLVGVFFFMESNPMTLVGLRMTTGDEHHTITSTMRQFTECLAAYFSEWKELSQKILWDIIYKQHTDSRPIKKWQKCDVDNIDNINDEEIKIEALWNGKVRQYQVSISYGVFRRDETHRTEE
;
A
#
# COMPACT_ATOMS: atom_id res chain seq x y z
N VAL A 1 6.19 26.68 5.06
CA VAL A 1 5.09 25.88 4.47
C VAL A 1 4.80 24.71 5.41
N SER A 2 3.56 24.51 5.86
CA SER A 2 3.22 23.34 6.70
C SER A 2 3.39 22.05 5.90
N SER A 3 3.95 20.99 6.51
CA SER A 3 4.15 19.67 5.85
C SER A 3 2.86 19.12 5.25
N HIS A 4 1.70 19.46 5.83
CA HIS A 4 0.39 19.07 5.32
C HIS A 4 0.01 19.78 4.02
N LEU A 5 0.33 21.07 3.90
CA LEU A 5 0.08 21.83 2.66
C LEU A 5 0.99 21.33 1.54
N ALA A 6 2.24 21.02 1.83
CA ALA A 6 3.15 20.39 0.88
C ALA A 6 2.62 19.05 0.39
N GLU A 7 2.09 18.22 1.30
CA GLU A 7 1.51 16.92 0.96
C GLU A 7 0.28 17.04 0.05
N ILE A 8 -0.67 17.92 0.37
CA ILE A 8 -1.85 18.17 -0.46
C ILE A 8 -1.43 18.71 -1.84
N THR A 9 -0.44 19.60 -1.88
CA THR A 9 0.04 20.20 -3.12
C THR A 9 0.62 19.14 -4.05
N LEU A 10 1.48 18.26 -3.53
CA LEU A 10 2.06 17.17 -4.29
C LEU A 10 0.99 16.16 -4.75
N CYS A 11 -0.07 15.91 -3.97
CA CYS A 11 -1.21 15.08 -4.41
C CYS A 11 -1.95 15.70 -5.59
N LYS A 12 -2.22 17.01 -5.52
CA LYS A 12 -2.84 17.72 -6.64
C LYS A 12 -1.93 17.73 -7.86
N LEU A 13 -0.61 17.87 -7.68
CA LEU A 13 0.34 17.75 -8.79
C LEU A 13 0.30 16.34 -9.41
N ALA A 14 0.17 15.28 -8.61
CA ALA A 14 -0.01 13.92 -9.14
C ALA A 14 -1.31 13.75 -9.95
N GLU A 15 -2.36 14.54 -9.68
CA GLU A 15 -3.59 14.59 -10.50
C GLU A 15 -3.40 15.32 -11.81
N LEU A 16 -2.60 16.37 -11.80
CA LEU A 16 -2.45 17.29 -12.93
C LEU A 16 -1.31 16.89 -13.88
N MET A 17 -0.36 16.06 -13.42
CA MET A 17 0.83 15.69 -14.19
C MET A 17 0.75 14.29 -14.77
N VAL A 18 1.37 14.10 -15.94
CA VAL A 18 1.65 12.76 -16.48
C VAL A 18 2.50 11.97 -15.47
N PRO A 19 2.19 10.69 -15.18
CA PRO A 19 2.86 9.92 -14.13
C PRO A 19 4.40 9.95 -14.20
N ASN A 20 4.97 9.83 -15.40
CA ASN A 20 6.44 9.87 -15.57
C ASN A 20 7.03 11.25 -15.23
N ASN A 21 6.34 12.34 -15.58
CA ASN A 21 6.78 13.71 -15.23
C ASN A 21 6.72 13.93 -13.72
N PHE A 22 5.68 13.39 -13.07
CA PHE A 22 5.58 13.43 -11.62
C PHE A 22 6.73 12.65 -10.95
N SER A 23 7.04 11.44 -11.44
CA SER A 23 8.19 10.66 -10.96
C SER A 23 9.53 11.39 -11.13
N LEU A 24 9.74 12.08 -12.26
CA LEU A 24 10.94 12.89 -12.49
C LEU A 24 11.04 14.08 -11.54
N LEU A 25 9.93 14.78 -11.30
CA LEU A 25 9.85 15.88 -10.33
C LEU A 25 10.27 15.39 -8.93
N LEU A 26 9.75 14.25 -8.48
CA LEU A 26 10.12 13.66 -7.19
C LEU A 26 11.62 13.33 -7.12
N SER A 27 12.22 12.83 -8.20
CA SER A 27 13.65 12.52 -8.22
C SER A 27 14.56 13.75 -8.09
N ARG A 28 14.06 14.95 -8.40
CA ARG A 28 14.85 16.20 -8.35
C ARG A 28 14.74 16.92 -6.99
N ILE A 29 13.71 16.64 -6.19
CA ILE A 29 13.49 17.26 -4.87
C ILE A 29 14.35 16.58 -3.77
N LYS A 30 15.50 16.00 -4.13
CA LYS A 30 16.23 15.07 -3.25
C LYS A 30 16.85 15.73 -2.00
N ASP A 31 16.95 17.07 -1.96
CA ASP A 31 17.62 17.77 -0.87
C ASP A 31 16.62 18.62 -0.04
N ASP A 32 16.32 18.08 1.15
CA ASP A 32 16.17 18.80 2.43
C ASP A 32 14.82 19.26 3.00
N LEU A 33 13.62 18.95 2.49
CA LEU A 33 12.39 19.43 3.17
C LEU A 33 11.17 18.49 3.25
N ILE A 34 11.21 17.27 2.72
CA ILE A 34 9.96 16.52 2.49
C ILE A 34 10.09 14.99 2.68
N SER A 35 10.74 14.45 3.71
CA SER A 35 10.80 12.97 3.87
C SER A 35 9.40 12.33 3.90
N LYS A 36 8.52 12.84 4.76
CA LYS A 36 7.20 12.24 4.98
C LYS A 36 6.22 12.43 3.81
N ALA A 37 6.27 13.59 3.13
CA ALA A 37 5.45 13.75 1.94
C ALA A 37 6.07 12.99 0.75
N LEU A 38 7.40 12.93 0.57
CA LEU A 38 8.02 12.08 -0.45
C LEU A 38 7.71 10.60 -0.21
N GLU A 39 7.63 10.13 1.04
CA GLU A 39 7.23 8.77 1.40
C GLU A 39 5.84 8.42 0.84
N VAL A 40 4.82 9.25 1.10
CA VAL A 40 3.48 9.03 0.54
C VAL A 40 3.45 9.21 -0.98
N HIS A 41 4.20 10.19 -1.51
CA HIS A 41 4.25 10.41 -2.96
C HIS A 41 4.94 9.30 -3.72
N SER A 42 5.91 8.65 -3.08
CA SER A 42 6.59 7.48 -3.62
C SER A 42 5.66 6.28 -3.79
N MET A 43 4.46 6.28 -3.16
CA MET A 43 3.44 5.27 -3.39
C MET A 43 2.64 5.51 -4.67
N PHE A 44 2.54 6.76 -5.16
CA PHE A 44 1.96 7.03 -6.49
C PHE A 44 2.83 6.48 -7.63
N ALA A 45 4.08 6.08 -7.35
CA ALA A 45 4.91 5.38 -8.33
C ALA A 45 4.25 4.08 -8.83
N PHE A 46 3.37 3.45 -8.03
CA PHE A 46 2.59 2.28 -8.45
C PHE A 46 1.56 2.60 -9.56
N LEU A 47 1.34 3.88 -9.89
CA LEU A 47 0.61 4.29 -11.08
C LEU A 47 1.36 4.02 -12.39
N SER A 48 2.69 3.88 -12.32
CA SER A 48 3.54 3.60 -13.48
C SER A 48 3.77 2.09 -13.64
N GLY A 49 3.36 1.55 -14.80
CA GLY A 49 3.62 0.15 -15.14
C GLY A 49 5.12 -0.18 -15.22
N ALA A 50 5.95 0.77 -15.68
CA ALA A 50 7.40 0.61 -15.70
C ALA A 50 7.97 0.45 -14.29
N PHE A 51 7.52 1.27 -13.34
CA PHE A 51 7.91 1.15 -11.95
C PHE A 51 7.46 -0.18 -11.35
N VAL A 52 6.20 -0.59 -11.57
CA VAL A 52 5.66 -1.87 -11.10
C VAL A 52 6.48 -3.05 -11.63
N ASN A 53 6.79 -3.06 -12.93
CA ASN A 53 7.64 -4.07 -13.55
C ASN A 53 9.06 -4.08 -12.96
N ALA A 54 9.61 -2.92 -12.61
CA ALA A 54 10.93 -2.83 -11.99
C ALA A 54 10.98 -3.36 -10.54
N ILE A 55 9.86 -3.32 -9.81
CA ILE A 55 9.79 -3.80 -8.42
C ILE A 55 9.36 -5.27 -8.31
N ILE A 56 8.63 -5.82 -9.28
CA ILE A 56 8.15 -7.21 -9.24
C ILE A 56 9.27 -8.24 -8.97
N PRO A 57 10.44 -8.16 -9.64
CA PRO A 57 11.55 -9.08 -9.37
C PRO A 57 12.15 -8.93 -7.96
N LYS A 58 11.87 -7.82 -7.27
CA LYS A 58 12.41 -7.48 -5.95
C LYS A 58 11.42 -7.78 -4.82
N LEU A 59 10.17 -8.12 -5.14
CA LEU A 59 9.16 -8.47 -4.13
C LEU A 59 9.55 -9.80 -3.46
N THR A 60 9.77 -9.75 -2.16
CA THR A 60 10.10 -10.91 -1.34
C THR A 60 8.92 -11.24 -0.45
N GLU A 61 8.40 -12.47 -0.54
CA GLU A 61 7.35 -12.94 0.37
C GLU A 61 7.91 -13.10 1.79
N LEU A 62 7.24 -12.50 2.76
CA LEU A 62 7.47 -12.76 4.17
C LEU A 62 6.68 -14.01 4.51
N LYS A 63 7.36 -15.11 4.84
CA LYS A 63 6.70 -16.39 5.13
C LYS A 63 6.42 -16.56 6.62
N ILE A 64 5.23 -17.08 6.94
CA ILE A 64 4.91 -17.56 8.30
C ILE A 64 5.79 -18.77 8.65
N LYS A 65 5.99 -19.69 7.69
CA LYS A 65 6.83 -20.88 7.83
C LYS A 65 7.71 -21.02 6.59
N GLU A 66 9.00 -21.28 6.79
CA GLU A 66 9.98 -21.35 5.69
C GLU A 66 9.61 -22.39 4.61
N LYS A 67 9.01 -23.51 5.02
CA LYS A 67 8.66 -24.64 4.16
C LYS A 67 7.32 -24.51 3.41
N THR A 68 6.58 -23.41 3.59
CA THR A 68 5.32 -23.20 2.86
C THR A 68 5.61 -22.90 1.38
N PRO A 69 4.85 -23.48 0.43
CA PRO A 69 4.94 -23.13 -0.98
C PRO A 69 4.81 -21.61 -1.19
N PRO A 70 5.59 -21.00 -2.09
CA PRO A 70 5.54 -19.57 -2.30
C PRO A 70 4.17 -19.12 -2.81
N HIS A 71 3.61 -18.06 -2.22
CA HIS A 71 2.42 -17.39 -2.76
C HIS A 71 2.85 -16.24 -3.67
N PHE A 72 2.33 -16.23 -4.90
CA PHE A 72 2.59 -15.13 -5.82
C PHE A 72 1.75 -13.92 -5.42
N CYS A 73 2.42 -12.81 -5.10
CA CYS A 73 1.76 -11.51 -4.94
C CYS A 73 0.89 -11.23 -6.16
N ALA A 74 -0.29 -10.64 -5.95
CA ALA A 74 -1.22 -10.30 -7.01
C ALA A 74 -0.57 -9.44 -8.10
N LEU A 75 0.32 -8.50 -7.72
CA LEU A 75 1.10 -7.72 -8.68
C LEU A 75 2.09 -8.55 -9.50
N LYS A 76 2.65 -9.64 -8.94
CA LYS A 76 3.52 -10.55 -9.68
C LYS A 76 2.72 -11.43 -10.63
N ALA A 77 1.52 -11.86 -10.22
CA ALA A 77 0.62 -12.66 -11.05
C ALA A 77 0.00 -11.84 -12.20
N CYS A 78 -0.38 -10.58 -11.94
CA CYS A 78 -0.96 -9.68 -12.93
C CYS A 78 -0.36 -8.27 -12.81
N PRO A 79 0.84 -8.02 -13.37
CA PRO A 79 1.50 -6.72 -13.31
C PRO A 79 0.64 -5.58 -13.87
N GLN A 80 -0.09 -5.86 -14.96
CA GLN A 80 -0.96 -4.89 -15.63
C GLN A 80 -2.20 -4.52 -14.81
N GLY A 81 -2.51 -5.30 -13.77
CA GLY A 81 -3.58 -4.99 -12.80
C GLY A 81 -3.22 -3.88 -11.81
N HIS A 82 -2.03 -3.27 -11.92
CA HIS A 82 -1.66 -2.10 -11.14
C HIS A 82 -2.62 -0.92 -11.37
N PRO A 83 -2.73 0.01 -10.41
CA PRO A 83 -3.59 1.18 -10.57
C PRO A 83 -3.04 2.11 -11.65
N PHE A 84 -3.91 2.79 -12.39
CA PHE A 84 -3.52 3.79 -13.40
C PHE A 84 -4.08 5.19 -13.09
N LYS A 85 -4.89 5.28 -12.04
CA LYS A 85 -5.39 6.53 -11.46
C LYS A 85 -5.48 6.39 -9.94
N HIS A 86 -5.57 7.50 -9.24
CA HIS A 86 -5.80 7.51 -7.80
C HIS A 86 -7.14 8.17 -7.44
N CYS A 87 -7.54 7.99 -6.20
CA CYS A 87 -8.71 8.62 -5.60
C CYS A 87 -8.36 9.02 -4.17
N LEU A 88 -8.50 10.31 -3.85
CA LEU A 88 -8.41 10.79 -2.49
C LEU A 88 -9.70 10.42 -1.75
N LEU A 89 -9.57 9.68 -0.65
CA LEU A 89 -10.68 9.35 0.23
C LEU A 89 -10.78 10.44 1.30
N PRO A 90 -11.91 11.19 1.37
CA PRO A 90 -12.12 12.19 2.42
C PRO A 90 -12.15 11.50 3.78
N CYS A 91 -11.95 12.22 4.87
CA CYS A 91 -12.17 11.63 6.20
C CYS A 91 -13.57 11.01 6.30
N VAL A 92 -13.71 9.88 7.02
CA VAL A 92 -14.99 9.14 7.12
C VAL A 92 -16.14 10.03 7.60
N LYS A 93 -15.87 10.96 8.52
CA LYS A 93 -16.85 11.95 9.01
C LYS A 93 -17.38 12.91 7.93
N ASP A 94 -16.61 13.13 6.87
CA ASP A 94 -16.91 14.05 5.77
C ASP A 94 -17.47 13.29 4.53
N LEU A 95 -17.59 11.96 4.62
CA LEU A 95 -18.07 11.11 3.54
C LEU A 95 -19.59 11.25 3.38
N ARG A 96 -20.03 11.89 2.30
CA ARG A 96 -21.46 12.11 2.01
C ARG A 96 -22.19 10.84 1.56
N LYS A 97 -21.50 9.94 0.86
CA LYS A 97 -22.05 8.71 0.31
C LYS A 97 -20.94 7.67 0.19
N LYS A 98 -21.30 6.40 0.42
CA LYS A 98 -20.42 5.26 0.13
C LYS A 98 -20.03 5.21 -1.35
N ILE A 99 -18.85 4.68 -1.60
CA ILE A 99 -18.19 4.60 -2.89
C ILE A 99 -18.31 3.16 -3.40
N ASN A 100 -18.58 2.99 -4.70
CA ASN A 100 -18.49 1.66 -5.31
C ASN A 100 -17.03 1.31 -5.53
N ILE A 101 -16.66 0.06 -5.25
CA ILE A 101 -15.28 -0.38 -5.41
C ILE A 101 -14.91 -0.33 -6.89
N LYS A 102 -13.85 0.39 -7.20
CA LYS A 102 -13.25 0.42 -8.53
C LYS A 102 -11.89 -0.25 -8.50
N PHE A 103 -11.66 -1.14 -9.45
CA PHE A 103 -10.37 -1.77 -9.71
C PHE A 103 -9.38 -0.78 -10.33
N ARG A 104 -8.09 -1.06 -10.12
CA ARG A 104 -6.99 -0.25 -10.66
C ARG A 104 -7.08 1.24 -10.28
N VAL A 105 -7.65 1.50 -9.10
CA VAL A 105 -7.67 2.82 -8.45
C VAL A 105 -6.85 2.76 -7.18
N LEU A 106 -5.85 3.62 -7.08
CA LEU A 106 -5.06 3.82 -5.87
C LEU A 106 -5.81 4.74 -4.91
N TYR A 107 -6.38 4.18 -3.86
CA TYR A 107 -7.06 4.94 -2.82
C TYR A 107 -6.05 5.47 -1.81
N LYS A 108 -6.04 6.80 -1.64
CA LYS A 108 -5.26 7.48 -0.60
C LYS A 108 -6.21 8.15 0.39
N PRO A 109 -6.27 7.66 1.65
CA PRO A 109 -6.96 8.35 2.73
C PRO A 109 -6.37 9.72 3.04
N GLU A 110 -7.24 10.71 3.26
CA GLU A 110 -6.85 12.05 3.75
C GLU A 110 -6.44 12.03 5.22
N ALA A 111 -6.98 11.08 5.99
CA ALA A 111 -6.66 10.91 7.40
C ALA A 111 -5.16 10.59 7.59
N LYS A 112 -4.44 11.44 8.32
CA LYS A 112 -2.99 11.29 8.57
C LYS A 112 -2.62 9.99 9.30
N ASN A 113 -3.50 9.52 10.19
CA ASN A 113 -3.30 8.30 11.00
C ASN A 113 -4.23 7.19 10.51
N PHE A 114 -4.39 7.05 9.20
CA PHE A 114 -5.20 5.98 8.64
C PHE A 114 -4.62 4.61 9.05
N PRO A 115 -5.46 3.67 9.51
CA PRO A 115 -4.98 2.41 10.07
C PRO A 115 -4.33 1.51 9.02
N LEU A 116 -3.36 0.72 9.48
CA LEU A 116 -2.65 -0.35 8.77
C LEU A 116 -1.77 0.05 7.58
N VAL A 117 -2.26 0.86 6.63
CA VAL A 117 -1.60 1.14 5.33
C VAL A 117 -1.64 2.62 4.98
N GLY A 118 -0.69 3.08 4.16
CA GLY A 118 -0.67 4.48 3.69
C GLY A 118 -1.58 4.71 2.49
N VAL A 119 -1.63 3.74 1.58
CA VAL A 119 -2.54 3.70 0.42
C VAL A 119 -2.89 2.26 0.11
N PHE A 120 -3.96 2.03 -0.65
CA PHE A 120 -4.35 0.68 -1.08
C PHE A 120 -5.09 0.71 -2.41
N PHE A 121 -5.21 -0.43 -3.07
CA PHE A 121 -6.00 -0.59 -4.29
C PHE A 121 -6.59 -1.99 -4.40
N PHE A 122 -7.56 -2.14 -5.29
CA PHE A 122 -8.17 -3.44 -5.57
C PHE A 122 -7.73 -3.95 -6.94
N MET A 123 -7.31 -5.21 -6.98
CA MET A 123 -6.96 -5.93 -8.20
C MET A 123 -8.09 -6.87 -8.61
N GLU A 124 -8.39 -6.88 -9.90
CA GLU A 124 -9.34 -7.81 -10.52
C GLU A 124 -8.64 -9.16 -10.73
N SER A 125 -8.39 -9.87 -9.63
CA SER A 125 -7.81 -11.22 -9.61
C SER A 125 -8.88 -12.25 -9.23
N ASN A 126 -8.58 -13.54 -9.39
CA ASN A 126 -9.43 -14.62 -8.90
C ASN A 126 -8.66 -15.50 -7.89
N PRO A 127 -8.96 -15.42 -6.58
CA PRO A 127 -9.91 -14.50 -5.93
C PRO A 127 -9.45 -13.04 -5.97
N MET A 128 -10.37 -12.10 -5.78
CA MET A 128 -10.07 -10.66 -5.78
C MET A 128 -9.12 -10.29 -4.63
N THR A 129 -8.19 -9.37 -4.88
CA THR A 129 -7.14 -9.00 -3.90
C THR A 129 -7.16 -7.52 -3.58
N LEU A 130 -7.19 -7.18 -2.29
CA LEU A 130 -6.84 -5.84 -1.81
C LEU A 130 -5.32 -5.80 -1.62
N VAL A 131 -4.66 -4.87 -2.31
CA VAL A 131 -3.24 -4.61 -2.14
C VAL A 131 -3.06 -3.35 -1.30
N GLY A 132 -2.55 -3.53 -0.09
CA GLY A 132 -2.20 -2.46 0.84
C GLY A 132 -0.72 -2.14 0.77
N LEU A 133 -0.38 -0.85 0.65
CA LEU A 133 1.01 -0.40 0.63
C LEU A 133 1.34 0.29 1.96
N ARG A 134 2.37 -0.19 2.65
CA ARG A 134 2.83 0.37 3.92
C ARG A 134 4.29 0.79 3.82
N MET A 135 4.57 2.07 4.09
CA MET A 135 5.95 2.52 4.28
C MET A 135 6.43 2.14 5.67
N THR A 136 7.70 1.77 5.76
CA THR A 136 8.35 1.45 7.03
C THR A 136 9.85 1.73 6.94
N THR A 137 10.42 2.21 8.05
CA THR A 137 11.87 2.33 8.25
C THR A 137 12.40 1.30 9.25
N GLY A 138 11.52 0.69 10.04
CA GLY A 138 11.86 -0.36 11.00
C GLY A 138 12.02 -1.73 10.32
N ASP A 139 12.75 -2.62 10.97
CA ASP A 139 12.88 -4.04 10.58
C ASP A 139 11.76 -4.93 11.14
N GLU A 140 10.92 -4.38 12.02
CA GLU A 140 9.68 -4.96 12.51
C GLU A 140 8.58 -3.89 12.63
N HIS A 141 7.35 -4.29 12.34
CA HIS A 141 6.12 -3.56 12.54
C HIS A 141 5.05 -4.50 13.05
N HIS A 142 5.05 -4.68 14.36
CA HIS A 142 3.92 -5.26 15.05
C HIS A 142 2.65 -4.50 14.66
N THR A 143 1.68 -5.25 14.14
CA THR A 143 0.31 -4.78 14.01
C THR A 143 -0.46 -5.37 15.18
N ILE A 144 -1.48 -4.64 15.63
CA ILE A 144 -2.37 -5.10 16.70
C ILE A 144 -3.77 -5.29 16.13
N THR A 145 -4.55 -6.19 16.74
CA THR A 145 -5.90 -6.54 16.29
C THR A 145 -6.80 -5.31 16.15
N SER A 146 -6.74 -4.33 17.07
CA SER A 146 -7.49 -3.06 16.95
C SER A 146 -7.14 -2.28 15.68
N THR A 147 -5.87 -2.25 15.26
CA THR A 147 -5.47 -1.54 14.04
C THR A 147 -6.07 -2.20 12.80
N MET A 148 -6.04 -3.54 12.75
CA MET A 148 -6.67 -4.28 11.64
C MET A 148 -8.19 -4.11 11.66
N ARG A 149 -8.82 -4.14 12.84
CA ARG A 149 -10.27 -3.87 13.01
C ARG A 149 -10.64 -2.50 12.45
N GLN A 150 -9.96 -1.45 12.92
CA GLN A 150 -10.20 -0.07 12.48
C GLN A 150 -10.03 0.07 10.97
N PHE A 151 -9.06 -0.63 10.37
CA PHE A 151 -8.92 -0.64 8.91
C PHE A 151 -10.12 -1.28 8.22
N THR A 152 -10.57 -2.44 8.67
CA THR A 152 -11.77 -3.09 8.09
C THR A 152 -13.05 -2.30 8.30
N GLU A 153 -13.19 -1.58 9.43
CA GLU A 153 -14.30 -0.66 9.71
C GLU A 153 -14.27 0.55 8.78
N CYS A 154 -13.07 1.12 8.54
CA CYS A 154 -12.90 2.19 7.56
C CYS A 154 -13.31 1.73 6.16
N LEU A 155 -12.89 0.53 5.73
CA LEU A 155 -13.30 -0.02 4.44
C LEU A 155 -14.83 -0.23 4.36
N ALA A 156 -15.45 -0.71 5.45
CA ALA A 156 -16.90 -0.85 5.55
C ALA A 156 -17.64 0.50 5.50
N ALA A 157 -17.04 1.55 6.04
CA ALA A 157 -17.58 2.90 5.99
C ALA A 157 -17.47 3.51 4.59
N TYR A 158 -16.33 3.33 3.91
CA TYR A 158 -16.13 3.87 2.56
C TYR A 158 -16.94 3.14 1.50
N PHE A 159 -16.96 1.81 1.51
CA PHE A 159 -17.41 1.04 0.35
C PHE A 159 -18.76 0.37 0.56
N SER A 160 -19.66 0.53 -0.41
CA SER A 160 -21.03 -0.01 -0.38
C SER A 160 -21.05 -1.54 -0.34
N GLU A 161 -20.21 -2.18 -1.15
CA GLU A 161 -20.18 -3.63 -1.38
C GLU A 161 -19.28 -4.39 -0.38
N TRP A 162 -18.66 -3.69 0.57
CA TRP A 162 -17.61 -4.26 1.43
C TRP A 162 -18.06 -5.49 2.23
N LYS A 163 -19.29 -5.50 2.74
CA LYS A 163 -19.81 -6.57 3.61
C LYS A 163 -19.75 -7.92 2.91
N GLU A 164 -20.18 -7.98 1.65
CA GLU A 164 -20.17 -9.20 0.84
C GLU A 164 -18.77 -9.52 0.32
N LEU A 165 -18.03 -8.48 -0.07
CA LEU A 165 -16.71 -8.62 -0.65
C LEU A 165 -15.68 -9.18 0.35
N SER A 166 -15.67 -8.63 1.57
CA SER A 166 -14.67 -8.96 2.62
C SER A 166 -14.58 -10.45 2.96
N GLN A 167 -15.64 -11.21 2.71
CA GLN A 167 -15.67 -12.66 2.92
C GLN A 167 -14.85 -13.44 1.89
N LYS A 168 -14.70 -12.90 0.67
CA LYS A 168 -14.15 -13.61 -0.49
C LYS A 168 -12.79 -13.09 -0.96
N ILE A 169 -12.33 -11.95 -0.47
CA ILE A 169 -11.05 -11.38 -0.92
C ILE A 169 -9.82 -11.97 -0.20
N LEU A 170 -8.71 -11.94 -0.92
CA LEU A 170 -7.37 -12.02 -0.36
C LEU A 170 -6.78 -10.63 -0.13
N TRP A 171 -5.70 -10.58 0.63
CA TRP A 171 -5.04 -9.34 1.02
C TRP A 171 -3.54 -9.47 0.83
N ASP A 172 -2.95 -8.56 0.08
CA ASP A 172 -1.50 -8.42 -0.03
C ASP A 172 -1.07 -7.14 0.69
N ILE A 173 -0.23 -7.27 1.71
CA ILE A 173 0.42 -6.11 2.35
C ILE A 173 1.86 -6.05 1.88
N ILE A 174 2.19 -4.96 1.18
CA ILE A 174 3.53 -4.71 0.67
C ILE A 174 4.20 -3.66 1.57
N TYR A 175 5.19 -4.10 2.33
CA TYR A 175 6.09 -3.24 3.09
C TYR A 175 7.15 -2.67 2.17
N LYS A 176 7.11 -1.36 1.99
CA LYS A 176 8.10 -0.62 1.24
C LYS A 176 9.10 0.01 2.20
N GLN A 177 10.38 -0.32 2.00
CA GLN A 177 11.50 0.20 2.78
C GLN A 177 12.49 0.93 1.88
N HIS A 178 13.20 1.91 2.45
CA HIS A 178 14.36 2.48 1.78
C HIS A 178 15.49 1.45 1.73
N THR A 179 16.39 1.52 0.74
CA THR A 179 17.53 0.59 0.66
C THR A 179 18.49 0.71 1.84
N ASP A 180 18.49 1.85 2.51
CA ASP A 180 19.36 2.11 3.66
C ASP A 180 18.71 1.61 4.97
N SER A 181 17.43 1.22 4.92
CA SER A 181 16.74 0.61 6.06
C SER A 181 17.08 -0.87 6.18
N ARG A 182 17.09 -1.39 7.41
CA ARG A 182 17.20 -2.83 7.65
C ARG A 182 15.97 -3.55 7.10
N PRO A 183 16.12 -4.50 6.16
CA PRO A 183 14.96 -5.15 5.55
C PRO A 183 14.15 -5.95 6.57
N ILE A 184 12.82 -5.87 6.48
CA ILE A 184 11.94 -6.83 7.15
C ILE A 184 12.16 -8.20 6.53
N LYS A 185 12.52 -9.18 7.35
CA LYS A 185 12.80 -10.56 6.91
C LYS A 185 11.77 -11.58 7.37
N LYS A 186 10.95 -11.22 8.36
CA LYS A 186 10.01 -12.13 9.03
C LYS A 186 8.57 -11.70 8.79
N TRP A 187 7.67 -12.65 8.90
CA TRP A 187 6.24 -12.39 8.99
C TRP A 187 5.92 -11.41 10.12
N GLN A 188 5.15 -10.36 9.83
CA GLN A 188 4.71 -9.42 10.84
C GLN A 188 3.47 -9.97 11.54
N LYS A 189 3.53 -10.07 12.86
CA LYS A 189 2.42 -10.57 13.68
C LYS A 189 1.31 -9.52 13.80
N CYS A 190 0.10 -10.04 14.06
CA CYS A 190 -1.05 -9.24 14.48
C CYS A 190 -1.37 -9.67 15.92
N ASP A 191 -0.83 -8.93 16.88
CA ASP A 191 -0.92 -9.26 18.29
C ASP A 191 -2.24 -8.74 18.88
N VAL A 192 -2.80 -9.44 19.87
CA VAL A 192 -4.05 -9.01 20.53
C VAL A 192 -3.77 -7.85 21.50
N ASP A 193 -4.63 -6.84 21.51
CA ASP A 193 -4.44 -5.63 22.34
C ASP A 193 -4.49 -5.92 23.84
N ASN A 194 -5.38 -6.82 24.28
CA ASN A 194 -5.51 -7.21 25.67
C ASN A 194 -5.72 -8.73 25.78
N ILE A 195 -4.67 -9.43 26.21
CA ILE A 195 -4.67 -10.89 26.37
C ILE A 195 -5.65 -11.33 27.46
N ASP A 196 -5.97 -10.47 28.42
CA ASP A 196 -6.85 -10.81 29.55
C ASP A 196 -8.34 -10.67 29.21
N ASN A 197 -8.70 -10.11 28.05
CA ASN A 197 -10.08 -9.93 27.62
C ASN A 197 -10.24 -10.15 26.10
N ILE A 198 -9.72 -11.27 25.61
CA ILE A 198 -9.83 -11.65 24.21
C ILE A 198 -11.31 -11.89 23.88
N ASN A 199 -11.85 -11.13 22.94
CA ASN A 199 -13.20 -11.35 22.44
C ASN A 199 -13.22 -12.10 21.10
N ASP A 200 -14.37 -12.64 20.72
CA ASP A 200 -14.56 -13.40 19.48
C ASP A 200 -14.18 -12.60 18.21
N GLU A 201 -14.24 -11.28 18.25
CA GLU A 201 -13.86 -10.43 17.11
C GLU A 201 -12.35 -10.38 16.93
N GLU A 202 -11.59 -10.29 18.01
CA GLU A 202 -10.12 -10.30 17.97
C GLU A 202 -9.59 -11.63 17.43
N ILE A 203 -10.20 -12.75 17.83
CA ILE A 203 -9.89 -14.08 17.30
C ILE A 203 -10.15 -14.13 15.79
N LYS A 204 -11.28 -13.58 15.32
CA LYS A 204 -11.59 -13.52 13.88
C LYS A 204 -10.60 -12.66 13.11
N ILE A 205 -10.16 -11.54 13.68
CA ILE A 205 -9.19 -10.63 13.06
C ILE A 205 -7.82 -11.30 12.97
N GLU A 206 -7.37 -11.96 14.03
CA GLU A 206 -6.12 -12.72 14.04
C GLU A 206 -6.17 -13.85 13.00
N ALA A 207 -7.27 -14.60 12.95
CA ALA A 207 -7.47 -15.66 11.95
C ALA A 207 -7.48 -15.11 10.52
N LEU A 208 -8.06 -13.94 10.29
CA LEU A 208 -8.02 -13.26 9.01
C LEU A 208 -6.58 -12.88 8.64
N TRP A 209 -5.82 -12.30 9.57
CA TRP A 209 -4.43 -11.92 9.35
C TRP A 209 -3.55 -13.13 9.00
N ASN A 210 -3.63 -14.20 9.79
CA ASN A 210 -2.80 -15.38 9.59
C ASN A 210 -3.27 -16.26 8.42
N GLY A 211 -4.55 -16.20 8.06
CA GLY A 211 -5.14 -17.04 7.01
C GLY A 211 -5.15 -16.39 5.62
N LYS A 212 -5.63 -15.14 5.53
CA LYS A 212 -5.97 -14.47 4.26
C LYS A 212 -5.02 -13.35 3.87
N VAL A 213 -4.26 -12.80 4.81
CA VAL A 213 -3.22 -11.82 4.48
C VAL A 213 -2.00 -12.55 3.98
N ARG A 214 -1.33 -11.95 3.01
CA ARG A 214 -0.02 -12.31 2.50
C ARG A 214 0.84 -11.06 2.56
N GLN A 215 2.08 -11.23 2.94
CA GLN A 215 2.95 -10.12 3.28
C GLN A 215 4.19 -10.16 2.40
N TYR A 216 4.56 -9.00 1.88
CA TYR A 216 5.68 -8.85 0.97
C TYR A 216 6.54 -7.69 1.41
N GLN A 217 7.83 -7.79 1.16
CA GLN A 217 8.80 -6.74 1.38
C GLN A 217 9.42 -6.33 0.05
N VAL A 218 9.66 -5.03 -0.10
CA VAL A 218 10.44 -4.47 -1.21
C VAL A 218 11.32 -3.31 -0.73
N SER A 219 12.60 -3.37 -1.07
CA SER A 219 13.54 -2.25 -0.89
C SER A 219 13.64 -1.45 -2.19
N ILE A 220 13.38 -0.14 -2.12
CA ILE A 220 13.43 0.75 -3.29
C ILE A 220 14.49 1.81 -3.05
N SER A 221 15.45 1.90 -3.97
CA SER A 221 16.37 3.04 -4.05
C SER A 221 15.79 4.11 -4.96
N TYR A 222 16.14 5.37 -4.71
CA TYR A 222 15.76 6.49 -5.57
C TYR A 222 16.22 6.33 -7.03
N GLY A 223 17.24 5.51 -7.31
CA GLY A 223 17.72 5.23 -8.66
C GLY A 223 16.73 4.45 -9.54
N VAL A 224 15.70 3.81 -8.96
CA VAL A 224 14.63 3.14 -9.73
C VAL A 224 13.86 4.14 -10.60
N PHE A 225 13.80 5.42 -10.20
CA PHE A 225 13.13 6.47 -10.98
C PHE A 225 13.94 7.00 -12.17
N ARG A 226 15.23 6.66 -12.28
CA ARG A 226 16.14 7.18 -13.35
C ARG A 226 16.23 6.30 -14.59
N ARG A 227 15.86 5.01 -14.52
CA ARG A 227 16.06 4.08 -15.65
C ARG A 227 15.19 4.35 -16.88
N ASP A 228 14.23 5.27 -16.80
CA ASP A 228 13.40 5.68 -17.94
C ASP A 228 14.12 6.66 -18.88
N GLU A 229 15.28 7.20 -18.50
CA GLU A 229 16.06 8.12 -19.35
C GLU A 229 16.93 7.39 -20.39
N THR A 230 17.35 6.15 -20.13
CA THR A 230 18.32 5.44 -20.99
C THR A 230 17.71 4.70 -22.17
N HIS A 231 16.39 4.57 -22.23
CA HIS A 231 15.69 3.90 -23.35
C HIS A 231 15.01 4.87 -24.32
N ARG A 232 15.20 6.19 -24.17
CA ARG A 232 14.66 7.22 -25.08
C ARG A 232 15.72 7.94 -25.92
N THR A 233 16.97 7.50 -25.88
CA THR A 233 18.08 8.11 -26.63
C THR A 233 18.57 7.28 -27.81
N GLU A 234 17.86 6.21 -28.18
CA GLU A 234 18.13 5.45 -29.40
C GLU A 234 16.82 5.30 -30.20
N GLU A 235 16.37 6.42 -30.80
CA GLU A 235 15.57 6.46 -32.03
C GLU A 235 15.58 7.90 -32.60
#